data_AF-A0A531L126-F1
#
_entry.id   AF-A0A531L126-F1
#
_cell.length_a   1.000
_cell.length_b   1.000
_cell.length_c   1.000
_cell.angle_alpha   90.00
_cell.angle_beta   90.00
_cell.angle_gamma   90.00
#
_symmetry.space_group_name_H-M   'P 1'
#
loop_
_entity.id
_entity.type
_entity.pdbx_description
1 polymer ?
#
loop_
_entity_poly.entity_id
_entity_poly.type
_entity_poly.pdbx_seq_one_letter_code
_entity_poly.pdbx_strand_id
1 'polypeptide(L)'
;LTFWTVRHEAHRASEFYSDAIWWSVAVAILGVIAIAMPPSLPQLATRKNRYWSPLVPMLPIVLIAGVVIYREGKGSDALPKQFSPLSLAAIAAYKVNSGTFPEREIVSMTPERKQARAIVLLVDESIRSDFVSLEPRNPVTPQLAERRSRLIDFGPAVSGSNCSLQSNALLRFMAYPRDLIQSVKASPTVWQYAKRAGYRTVFIDAQAGFVTVYGKLQNYMTPAEAITIDQFYKLDNAIRTHDLDDELVNIVLKEMSVGDSVFIYANKNGAHFPYSDGSPAEFASDAGTSETLQSYAKAVRWSTDRTLSRLIDGADWGDATMIYTSDHGQNFSVGRLT
;
A
#
# COMPACT_ATOMS: atom_id res chain seq x y z
N LEU A 1 11.98 4.25 7.84
CA LEU A 1 10.88 3.90 6.91
C LEU A 1 11.39 3.66 5.47
N THR A 2 12.17 4.57 4.87
CA THR A 2 12.70 4.44 3.49
C THR A 2 13.66 3.26 3.26
N PHE A 3 14.55 2.93 4.21
CA PHE A 3 15.47 1.78 4.03
C PHE A 3 14.80 0.40 4.16
N TRP A 4 13.69 0.29 4.90
CA TRP A 4 13.01 -0.98 5.13
C TRP A 4 12.21 -1.45 3.91
N THR A 5 11.60 -0.48 3.21
CA THR A 5 10.91 -0.69 1.94
C THR A 5 11.89 -0.92 0.80
N VAL A 6 13.10 -0.36 0.85
CA VAL A 6 14.12 -0.41 -0.23
C VAL A 6 15.24 -1.42 0.08
N ARG A 7 15.03 -2.35 1.03
CA ARG A 7 16.05 -3.33 1.46
C ARG A 7 16.61 -4.22 0.33
N HIS A 8 15.88 -4.35 -0.78
CA HIS A 8 16.29 -5.07 -1.99
C HIS A 8 17.18 -4.22 -2.91
N GLU A 9 17.25 -2.91 -2.71
CA GLU A 9 18.22 -2.01 -3.35
C GLU A 9 19.32 -1.56 -2.38
N ALA A 10 19.54 -2.29 -1.28
CA ALA A 10 20.54 -1.94 -0.26
C ALA A 10 21.94 -1.71 -0.87
N HIS A 11 22.29 -2.46 -1.91
CA HIS A 11 23.51 -2.24 -2.70
C HIS A 11 23.54 -0.85 -3.37
N ARG A 12 22.49 -0.51 -4.14
CA ARG A 12 22.39 0.80 -4.82
C ARG A 12 22.31 1.97 -3.84
N ALA A 13 21.60 1.79 -2.72
CA ALA A 13 21.56 2.79 -1.65
C ALA A 13 22.92 2.96 -0.97
N SER A 14 23.69 1.87 -0.80
CA SER A 14 25.06 1.95 -0.27
C SER A 14 26.03 2.64 -1.23
N GLU A 15 25.86 2.47 -2.54
CA GLU A 15 26.63 3.19 -3.57
C GLU A 15 26.26 4.68 -3.60
N PHE A 16 24.96 5.00 -3.61
CA PHE A 16 24.45 6.38 -3.70
C PHE A 16 24.76 7.22 -2.46
N TYR A 17 24.73 6.64 -1.27
CA TYR A 17 25.04 7.33 -0.01
C TYR A 17 26.44 7.04 0.52
N SER A 18 27.32 6.43 -0.28
CA SER A 18 28.66 6.00 0.13
C SER A 18 29.46 7.10 0.83
N ASP A 19 29.45 8.32 0.28
CA ASP A 19 30.15 9.48 0.85
C ASP A 19 29.57 9.94 2.20
N ALA A 20 28.24 9.87 2.35
CA ALA A 20 27.55 10.27 3.58
C ALA A 20 27.65 9.21 4.69
N ILE A 21 27.75 7.93 4.30
CA ILE A 21 27.92 6.81 5.23
C ILE A 21 29.25 6.95 5.97
N TRP A 22 30.35 7.23 5.25
CA TRP A 22 31.66 7.40 5.89
C TRP A 22 31.68 8.55 6.87
N TRP A 23 31.04 9.69 6.56
CA TRP A 23 30.93 10.79 7.49
C TRP A 23 30.08 10.45 8.71
N SER A 24 28.96 9.76 8.52
CA SER A 24 28.07 9.36 9.62
C SER A 24 28.76 8.34 10.53
N VAL A 25 29.52 7.40 9.96
CA VAL A 25 30.34 6.43 10.70
C VAL A 25 31.47 7.15 11.44
N ALA A 26 32.15 8.11 10.82
CA ALA A 26 33.20 8.89 11.47
C ALA A 26 32.66 9.72 12.64
N VAL A 27 31.52 10.41 12.47
CA VAL A 27 30.85 11.16 13.55
C VAL A 27 30.38 10.22 14.66
N ALA A 28 29.87 9.03 14.32
CA ALA A 28 29.50 8.03 15.32
C ALA A 28 30.71 7.51 16.11
N ILE A 29 31.81 7.19 15.43
CA ILE A 29 33.08 6.78 16.05
C ILE A 29 33.61 7.90 16.95
N LEU A 30 33.64 9.14 16.47
CA LEU A 30 34.08 10.30 17.24
C LEU A 30 33.18 10.56 18.45
N GLY A 31 31.86 10.41 18.30
CA GLY A 31 30.91 10.51 19.40
C GLY A 31 31.11 9.42 20.45
N VAL A 32 31.36 8.18 20.01
CA VAL A 32 31.68 7.06 20.91
C VAL A 32 33.02 7.30 21.62
N ILE A 33 34.05 7.78 20.91
CA ILE A 33 35.33 8.17 21.51
C ILE A 33 35.14 9.31 22.50
N ALA A 34 34.32 10.32 22.18
CA ALA A 34 34.05 11.45 23.07
C ALA A 34 33.31 11.04 24.34
N ILE A 35 32.39 10.08 24.26
CA ILE A 35 31.65 9.54 25.42
C ILE A 35 32.51 8.53 26.21
N ALA A 36 33.37 7.78 25.52
CA ALA A 36 34.31 6.83 26.13
C ALA A 36 35.57 7.50 26.69
N MET A 37 35.86 8.74 26.29
CA MET A 37 36.90 9.55 26.91
C MET A 37 36.51 9.78 28.36
N PRO A 38 37.34 9.35 29.33
CA PRO A 38 37.01 9.52 30.72
C PRO A 38 36.89 11.03 30.98
N PRO A 39 35.80 11.51 31.60
CA PRO A 39 35.78 12.88 32.09
C PRO A 39 36.99 13.03 33.02
N SER A 40 37.62 14.19 33.00
CA SER A 40 38.67 14.58 33.95
C SER A 40 38.07 14.73 35.35
N LEU A 41 37.55 13.64 35.90
CA LEU A 41 37.11 13.53 37.28
C LEU A 41 38.33 13.19 38.14
N PRO A 42 38.43 13.77 39.35
CA PRO A 42 39.52 13.48 40.27
C PRO A 42 39.60 11.98 40.57
N GLN A 43 40.81 11.49 40.84
CA GLN A 43 41.12 10.09 41.15
C GLN A 43 40.48 9.60 42.46
N LEU A 44 39.16 9.45 42.53
CA LEU A 44 38.53 8.63 43.55
C LEU A 44 37.30 7.93 42.97
N ALA A 45 37.34 6.61 43.07
CA ALA A 45 36.36 5.63 42.61
C ALA A 45 36.26 5.47 41.08
N THR A 46 36.82 4.36 40.56
CA THR A 46 36.12 3.37 39.68
C THR A 46 37.10 2.52 38.86
N ARG A 47 37.96 1.74 39.53
CA ARG A 47 38.89 0.80 38.86
C ARG A 47 38.20 -0.43 38.22
N LYS A 48 36.93 -0.69 38.52
CA LYS A 48 36.15 -1.84 37.98
C LYS A 48 35.13 -1.50 36.87
N ASN A 49 34.66 -0.25 36.75
CA ASN A 49 33.68 0.13 35.72
C ASN A 49 34.30 0.61 34.39
N ARG A 50 35.62 0.79 34.34
CA ARG A 50 36.33 1.32 33.16
C ARG A 50 36.28 0.41 31.94
N TYR A 51 36.12 -0.91 32.14
CA TYR A 51 36.09 -1.89 31.03
C TYR A 51 34.76 -1.95 30.29
N TRP A 52 33.66 -1.49 30.91
CA TRP A 52 32.33 -1.48 30.28
C TRP A 52 31.95 -0.11 29.70
N SER A 53 32.62 0.96 30.14
CA SER A 53 32.40 2.35 29.68
C SER A 53 32.35 2.55 28.16
N PRO A 54 33.22 1.94 27.32
CA PRO A 54 33.15 2.14 25.87
C PRO A 54 32.00 1.37 25.19
N LEU A 55 31.40 0.38 25.87
CA LEU A 55 30.29 -0.43 25.35
C LEU A 55 28.92 0.12 25.76
N VAL A 56 28.84 0.96 26.81
CA VAL A 56 27.60 1.61 27.26
C VAL A 56 26.89 2.37 26.14
N PRO A 57 27.57 3.12 25.23
CA PRO A 57 26.91 3.79 24.11
C PRO A 57 26.38 2.83 23.03
N MET A 58 26.87 1.59 22.98
CA MET A 58 26.39 0.56 22.05
C MET A 58 25.16 -0.18 22.59
N LEU A 59 24.94 -0.12 23.91
CA LEU A 59 23.83 -0.79 24.57
C LEU A 59 22.45 -0.36 24.00
N PRO A 60 22.18 0.95 23.77
CA PRO A 60 20.94 1.37 23.12
C PRO A 60 20.78 0.78 21.71
N ILE A 61 21.86 0.69 20.92
CA ILE A 61 21.81 0.15 19.56
C ILE A 61 21.45 -1.34 19.58
N VAL A 62 22.10 -2.12 20.44
CA VAL A 62 21.84 -3.56 20.58
C VAL A 62 20.44 -3.81 21.14
N LEU A 63 20.00 -3.03 22.13
CA LEU A 63 18.65 -3.14 22.69
C LEU A 63 17.57 -2.76 21.68
N ILE A 64 17.76 -1.68 20.92
CA ILE A 64 16.87 -1.25 19.85
C ILE A 64 16.82 -2.31 18.74
N ALA A 65 17.97 -2.83 18.29
CA ALA A 65 18.03 -3.91 17.31
C ALA A 65 17.31 -5.17 17.82
N GLY A 66 17.54 -5.57 19.09
CA GLY A 66 16.86 -6.68 19.73
C GLY A 66 15.35 -6.50 19.81
N VAL A 67 14.87 -5.31 20.18
CA VAL A 67 13.43 -4.96 20.20
C VAL A 67 12.84 -5.01 18.79
N VAL A 68 13.55 -4.50 17.78
CA VAL A 68 13.06 -4.52 16.39
C VAL A 68 13.02 -5.95 15.84
N ILE A 69 14.01 -6.80 16.15
CA ILE A 69 13.99 -8.23 15.80
C ILE A 69 12.84 -8.95 16.52
N TYR A 70 12.69 -8.75 17.83
CA TYR A 70 11.64 -9.37 18.63
C TYR A 70 10.23 -8.91 18.25
N ARG A 71 10.07 -7.65 17.82
CA ARG A 71 8.80 -7.06 17.37
C ARG A 71 8.59 -7.13 15.86
N GLU A 72 9.38 -7.95 15.15
CA GLU A 72 9.31 -8.14 13.70
C GLU A 72 9.25 -6.82 12.89
N GLY A 73 9.96 -5.77 13.32
CA GLY A 73 10.00 -4.48 12.63
C GLY A 73 9.03 -3.42 13.16
N LYS A 74 7.96 -3.78 13.90
CA LYS A 74 7.01 -2.79 14.46
C LYS A 74 7.58 -1.96 15.62
N GLY A 75 8.74 -2.35 16.14
CA GLY A 75 9.38 -1.65 17.26
C GLY A 75 9.99 -0.30 16.87
N SER A 76 10.29 -0.03 15.60
CA SER A 76 11.13 1.11 15.20
C SER A 76 10.45 2.48 15.24
N ASP A 77 9.12 2.54 15.25
CA ASP A 77 8.36 3.79 15.10
C ASP A 77 8.34 4.65 16.37
N ALA A 78 8.65 4.03 17.53
CA ALA A 78 8.76 4.70 18.82
C ALA A 78 10.22 4.89 19.30
N LEU A 79 11.22 4.58 18.46
CA LEU A 79 12.63 4.55 18.88
C LEU A 79 13.37 5.86 18.55
N PRO A 80 14.38 6.24 19.35
CA PRO A 80 15.11 7.49 19.14
C PRO A 80 15.74 7.56 17.75
N LYS A 81 15.36 8.58 16.98
CA LYS A 81 15.72 8.74 15.55
C LYS A 81 17.23 8.66 15.26
N GLN A 82 18.06 9.00 16.24
CA GLN A 82 19.53 8.95 16.14
C GLN A 82 20.13 7.54 16.04
N PHE A 83 19.45 6.50 16.54
CA PHE A 83 19.94 5.10 16.51
C PHE A 83 19.19 4.21 15.51
N SER A 84 18.05 4.68 15.01
CA SER A 84 17.22 3.92 14.06
C SER A 84 17.94 3.56 12.76
N PRO A 85 18.73 4.45 12.11
CA PRO A 85 19.46 4.09 10.89
C PRO A 85 20.48 2.96 11.10
N LEU A 86 21.28 3.03 12.17
CA LEU A 86 22.29 2.02 12.49
C LEU A 86 21.65 0.67 12.84
N SER A 87 20.55 0.70 13.60
CA SER A 87 19.82 -0.52 13.98
C SER A 87 19.17 -1.19 12.77
N LEU A 88 18.59 -0.40 11.86
CA LEU A 88 18.03 -0.91 10.60
C LEU A 88 19.12 -1.47 9.67
N ALA A 89 20.29 -0.80 9.59
CA ALA A 89 21.43 -1.29 8.82
C ALA A 89 21.98 -2.62 9.37
N ALA A 90 22.10 -2.76 10.69
CA ALA A 90 22.53 -4.00 11.33
C ALA A 90 21.55 -5.16 11.05
N ILE A 91 20.24 -4.89 11.09
CA ILE A 91 19.21 -5.89 10.78
C ILE A 91 19.22 -6.26 9.30
N ALA A 92 19.40 -5.28 8.41
CA ALA A 92 19.54 -5.52 6.98
C ALA A 92 20.75 -6.40 6.69
N ALA A 93 21.93 -6.08 7.25
CA ALA A 93 23.14 -6.87 7.12
C ALA A 93 22.96 -8.30 7.67
N TYR A 94 22.34 -8.44 8.83
CA TYR A 94 22.02 -9.75 9.40
C TYR A 94 21.14 -10.58 8.47
N LYS A 95 20.06 -10.00 7.92
CA LYS A 95 19.14 -10.71 7.01
C LYS A 95 19.75 -11.04 5.66
N VAL A 96 20.59 -10.16 5.11
CA VAL A 96 21.35 -10.42 3.88
C VAL A 96 22.30 -11.59 4.10
N ASN A 97 23.01 -11.61 5.23
CA ASN A 97 23.95 -12.68 5.55
C ASN A 97 23.27 -14.00 5.96
N SER A 98 22.05 -13.95 6.52
CA SER A 98 21.30 -15.16 6.88
C SER A 98 20.61 -15.82 5.67
N GLY A 99 20.51 -15.16 4.52
CA GLY A 99 19.92 -15.71 3.30
C GLY A 99 18.42 -16.05 3.38
N THR A 100 17.75 -15.69 4.48
CA THR A 100 16.37 -16.08 4.77
C THR A 100 15.36 -15.10 4.15
N PHE A 101 15.40 -14.93 2.83
CA PHE A 101 14.28 -14.33 2.12
C PHE A 101 13.46 -15.45 1.51
N PRO A 102 12.27 -15.76 2.05
CA PRO A 102 11.40 -16.75 1.41
C PRO A 102 11.08 -16.26 0.00
N GLU A 103 11.38 -17.08 -1.00
CA GLU A 103 10.87 -16.88 -2.35
C GLU A 103 9.36 -17.10 -2.34
N ARG A 104 8.63 -16.36 -3.18
CA ARG A 104 7.20 -16.61 -3.35
C ARG A 104 7.00 -17.99 -3.97
N GLU A 105 6.08 -18.75 -3.42
CA GLU A 105 5.63 -20.04 -3.92
C GLU A 105 5.12 -19.91 -5.35
N ILE A 106 5.28 -20.98 -6.12
CA ILE A 106 4.68 -21.10 -7.44
C ILE A 106 3.21 -21.49 -7.32
N VAL A 107 2.39 -21.06 -8.26
CA VAL A 107 0.96 -21.44 -8.28
C VAL A 107 0.84 -22.94 -8.56
N SER A 108 0.43 -23.70 -7.55
CA SER A 108 0.21 -25.14 -7.61
C SER A 108 -1.14 -25.52 -8.26
N MET A 109 -2.11 -24.61 -8.23
CA MET A 109 -3.43 -24.81 -8.82
C MET A 109 -3.34 -24.95 -10.34
N THR A 110 -4.04 -25.95 -10.88
CA THR A 110 -4.22 -26.11 -12.32
C THR A 110 -5.53 -25.45 -12.74
N PRO A 111 -5.51 -24.45 -13.63
CA PRO A 111 -6.74 -23.84 -14.13
C PRO A 111 -7.53 -24.88 -14.94
N GLU A 112 -8.80 -25.09 -14.60
CA GLU A 112 -9.67 -26.01 -15.35
C GLU A 112 -10.10 -25.38 -16.69
N ARG A 113 -10.83 -24.27 -16.61
CA ARG A 113 -11.34 -23.52 -17.76
C ARG A 113 -11.47 -22.04 -17.41
N LYS A 114 -11.13 -21.16 -18.35
CA LYS A 114 -11.44 -19.73 -18.24
C LYS A 114 -12.96 -19.52 -18.32
N GLN A 115 -13.54 -18.96 -17.27
CA GLN A 115 -14.98 -18.67 -17.19
C GLN A 115 -15.37 -17.30 -17.73
N ALA A 116 -14.40 -16.39 -17.83
CA ALA A 116 -14.59 -15.05 -18.39
C ALA A 116 -13.36 -14.68 -19.22
N ARG A 117 -13.54 -13.98 -20.34
CA ARG A 117 -12.43 -13.38 -21.08
C ARG A 117 -11.79 -12.24 -20.29
N ALA A 118 -12.56 -11.37 -19.65
CA ALA A 118 -12.03 -10.26 -18.86
C ALA A 118 -12.45 -10.35 -17.39
N ILE A 119 -11.49 -10.14 -16.48
CA ILE A 119 -11.72 -10.06 -15.04
C ILE A 119 -11.18 -8.73 -14.55
N VAL A 120 -12.03 -7.89 -13.98
CA VAL A 120 -11.64 -6.60 -13.39
C VAL A 120 -11.73 -6.71 -11.87
N LEU A 121 -10.59 -6.67 -11.17
CA LEU A 121 -10.54 -6.42 -9.74
C LEU A 121 -10.42 -4.92 -9.53
N LEU A 122 -11.54 -4.28 -9.21
CA LEU A 122 -11.62 -2.85 -8.98
C LEU A 122 -11.58 -2.56 -7.48
N VAL A 123 -10.52 -1.89 -7.05
CA VAL A 123 -10.28 -1.55 -5.65
C VAL A 123 -10.49 -0.05 -5.48
N ASP A 124 -11.51 0.31 -4.70
CA ASP A 124 -11.85 1.68 -4.36
C ASP A 124 -11.13 2.16 -3.11
N GLU A 125 -10.96 3.46 -2.99
CA GLU A 125 -10.22 4.09 -1.90
C GLU A 125 -11.15 4.75 -0.88
N SER A 126 -10.99 4.37 0.40
CA SER A 126 -11.64 5.03 1.52
C SER A 126 -13.18 5.01 1.47
N ILE A 127 -13.81 3.95 0.94
CA ILE A 127 -15.28 3.83 0.83
C ILE A 127 -15.84 3.01 1.99
N ARG A 128 -16.72 3.62 2.79
CA ARG A 128 -17.49 2.92 3.81
C ARG A 128 -18.71 2.24 3.22
N SER A 129 -19.04 1.05 3.73
CA SER A 129 -20.21 0.29 3.29
C SER A 129 -21.53 1.03 3.48
N ASP A 130 -21.67 1.88 4.50
CA ASP A 130 -22.91 2.64 4.77
C ASP A 130 -23.12 3.84 3.83
N PHE A 131 -22.17 4.12 2.94
CA PHE A 131 -22.28 5.12 1.87
C PHE A 131 -22.52 4.50 0.49
N VAL A 132 -22.64 3.18 0.39
CA VAL A 132 -23.00 2.47 -0.83
C VAL A 132 -24.31 1.73 -0.61
N SER A 133 -25.30 2.04 -1.43
CA SER A 133 -26.61 1.40 -1.37
C SER A 133 -27.14 1.14 -2.77
N LEU A 134 -27.69 -0.06 -2.97
CA LEU A 134 -28.42 -0.43 -4.17
C LEU A 134 -29.94 -0.27 -3.99
N GLU A 135 -30.39 0.40 -2.93
CA GLU A 135 -31.81 0.68 -2.73
C GLU A 135 -32.25 1.86 -3.60
N PRO A 136 -33.43 1.79 -4.26
CA PRO A 136 -33.91 2.86 -5.13
C PRO A 136 -34.01 4.20 -4.39
N ARG A 137 -33.61 5.29 -5.07
CA ARG A 137 -33.65 6.68 -4.57
C ARG A 137 -32.80 6.97 -3.34
N ASN A 138 -31.81 6.14 -3.03
CA ASN A 138 -30.83 6.49 -2.00
C ASN A 138 -30.03 7.75 -2.43
N PRO A 139 -29.60 8.60 -1.48
CA PRO A 139 -29.06 9.92 -1.82
C PRO A 139 -27.58 9.92 -2.25
N VAL A 140 -26.84 8.81 -2.03
CA VAL A 140 -25.39 8.74 -2.27
C VAL A 140 -25.05 8.04 -3.58
N THR A 141 -25.62 6.86 -3.80
CA THR A 141 -25.37 6.00 -4.97
C THR A 141 -26.65 5.68 -5.77
N PRO A 142 -27.38 6.69 -6.27
CA PRO A 142 -28.63 6.46 -7.01
C PRO A 142 -28.42 5.78 -8.37
N GLN A 143 -27.32 6.05 -9.09
CA GLN A 143 -27.08 5.45 -10.42
C GLN A 143 -26.76 3.96 -10.29
N LEU A 144 -26.00 3.56 -9.26
CA LEU A 144 -25.77 2.14 -8.97
C LEU A 144 -27.08 1.42 -8.62
N ALA A 145 -27.98 2.06 -7.88
CA ALA A 145 -29.28 1.48 -7.56
C ALA A 145 -30.15 1.21 -8.81
N GLU A 146 -30.09 2.06 -9.84
CA GLU A 146 -30.75 1.81 -11.12
C GLU A 146 -30.19 0.56 -11.85
N ARG A 147 -28.94 0.20 -11.57
CA ARG A 147 -28.23 -0.95 -12.16
C ARG A 147 -28.25 -2.19 -11.26
N ARG A 148 -29.04 -2.21 -10.18
CA ARG A 148 -29.11 -3.31 -9.20
C ARG A 148 -29.27 -4.69 -9.84
N SER A 149 -30.08 -4.82 -10.90
CA SER A 149 -30.31 -6.10 -11.58
C SER A 149 -29.06 -6.71 -12.23
N ARG A 150 -28.01 -5.92 -12.41
CA ARG A 150 -26.71 -6.32 -12.97
C ARG A 150 -25.64 -6.55 -11.90
N LEU A 151 -25.98 -6.35 -10.62
CA LEU A 151 -25.04 -6.34 -9.51
C LEU A 151 -25.41 -7.40 -8.47
N ILE A 152 -24.39 -7.99 -7.86
CA ILE A 152 -24.54 -8.86 -6.70
C ILE A 152 -23.90 -8.14 -5.51
N ASP A 153 -24.71 -7.80 -4.52
CA ASP A 153 -24.26 -7.17 -3.29
C ASP A 153 -23.97 -8.25 -2.24
N PHE A 154 -22.70 -8.36 -1.85
CA PHE A 154 -22.24 -9.26 -0.79
C PHE A 154 -22.41 -8.67 0.61
N GLY A 155 -22.89 -7.42 0.70
CA GLY A 155 -23.03 -6.67 1.94
C GLY A 155 -21.71 -6.09 2.45
N PRO A 156 -21.71 -5.54 3.68
CA PRO A 156 -20.52 -4.98 4.29
C PRO A 156 -19.39 -6.00 4.44
N ALA A 157 -18.17 -5.62 4.05
CA ALA A 157 -16.95 -6.37 4.26
C ALA A 157 -15.99 -5.62 5.20
N VAL A 158 -15.09 -6.36 5.85
CA VAL A 158 -14.04 -5.81 6.73
C VAL A 158 -12.71 -5.88 6.01
N SER A 159 -12.00 -4.76 5.93
CA SER A 159 -10.69 -4.68 5.31
C SER A 159 -9.60 -5.32 6.20
N GLY A 160 -8.54 -5.81 5.57
CA GLY A 160 -7.38 -6.36 6.29
C GLY A 160 -6.52 -5.29 6.99
N SER A 161 -6.69 -4.02 6.62
CA SER A 161 -6.04 -2.85 7.23
C SER A 161 -6.94 -1.61 7.06
N ASN A 162 -6.61 -0.53 7.76
CA ASN A 162 -7.28 0.78 7.67
C ASN A 162 -6.46 1.82 6.88
N CYS A 163 -5.55 1.36 6.01
CA CYS A 163 -4.71 2.21 5.17
C CYS A 163 -4.37 1.50 3.85
N SER A 164 -4.38 2.24 2.75
CA SER A 164 -4.21 1.75 1.38
C SER A 164 -2.92 0.98 1.17
N LEU A 165 -1.82 1.43 1.80
CA LEU A 165 -0.51 0.79 1.69
C LEU A 165 -0.58 -0.70 2.02
N GLN A 166 -1.15 -1.02 3.18
CA GLN A 166 -1.29 -2.40 3.65
C GLN A 166 -2.44 -3.11 2.94
N SER A 167 -3.62 -2.50 2.82
CA SER A 167 -4.80 -3.14 2.23
C SER A 167 -4.54 -3.61 0.79
N ASN A 168 -3.99 -2.75 -0.06
CA ASN A 168 -3.65 -3.12 -1.43
C ASN A 168 -2.54 -4.19 -1.50
N ALA A 169 -1.56 -4.16 -0.58
CA ALA A 169 -0.56 -5.21 -0.50
C ALA A 169 -1.17 -6.57 -0.14
N LEU A 170 -2.09 -6.60 0.83
CA LEU A 170 -2.79 -7.83 1.22
C LEU A 170 -3.60 -8.43 0.06
N LEU A 171 -4.32 -7.58 -0.69
CA LEU A 171 -5.07 -8.00 -1.87
C LEU A 171 -4.17 -8.57 -2.97
N ARG A 172 -3.12 -7.84 -3.36
CA ARG A 172 -2.18 -8.29 -4.41
C ARG A 172 -1.40 -9.54 -4.03
N PHE A 173 -1.08 -9.71 -2.74
CA PHE A 173 -0.37 -10.89 -2.24
C PHE A 173 -1.29 -12.06 -1.91
N MET A 174 -2.60 -11.96 -2.19
CA MET A 174 -3.59 -13.00 -1.91
C MET A 174 -3.50 -13.49 -0.46
N ALA A 175 -3.29 -12.54 0.47
CA ALA A 175 -2.98 -12.85 1.85
C ALA A 175 -4.14 -13.61 2.53
N TYR A 176 -3.82 -14.66 3.25
CA TYR A 176 -4.81 -15.50 3.91
C TYR A 176 -4.98 -15.08 5.38
N PRO A 177 -6.17 -14.67 5.84
CA PRO A 177 -6.34 -14.13 7.19
C PRO A 177 -5.91 -15.08 8.31
N ARG A 178 -6.05 -16.40 8.13
CA ARG A 178 -5.64 -17.39 9.15
C ARG A 178 -4.13 -17.66 9.17
N ASP A 179 -3.41 -17.23 8.15
CA ASP A 179 -1.95 -17.36 8.05
C ASP A 179 -1.33 -16.11 7.42
N LEU A 180 -1.68 -14.94 7.98
CA LEU A 180 -1.36 -13.65 7.40
C LEU A 180 0.16 -13.43 7.27
N ILE A 181 0.92 -13.83 8.29
CA ILE A 181 2.36 -13.60 8.35
C ILE A 181 3.10 -14.38 7.26
N GLN A 182 2.76 -15.65 7.05
CA GLN A 182 3.42 -16.46 6.04
C GLN A 182 2.90 -16.12 4.65
N SER A 183 1.59 -15.97 4.49
CA SER A 183 0.96 -15.72 3.20
C SER A 183 1.45 -14.43 2.53
N VAL A 184 1.57 -13.33 3.28
CA VAL A 184 2.12 -12.06 2.76
C VAL A 184 3.55 -12.21 2.23
N LYS A 185 4.35 -13.05 2.86
CA LYS A 185 5.77 -13.29 2.52
C LYS A 185 5.92 -14.24 1.33
N ALA A 186 5.16 -15.33 1.32
CA ALA A 186 5.44 -16.48 0.47
C ALA A 186 4.30 -16.84 -0.49
N SER A 187 3.05 -16.43 -0.29
CA SER A 187 1.98 -16.83 -1.22
C SER A 187 2.20 -16.24 -2.62
N PRO A 188 1.72 -16.94 -3.68
CA PRO A 188 1.73 -16.37 -5.01
C PRO A 188 0.89 -15.09 -5.07
N THR A 189 1.33 -14.12 -5.86
CA THR A 189 0.58 -12.89 -6.10
C THR A 189 -0.63 -13.14 -6.99
N VAL A 190 -1.59 -12.21 -6.97
CA VAL A 190 -2.74 -12.23 -7.87
C VAL A 190 -2.32 -12.28 -9.34
N TRP A 191 -1.19 -11.65 -9.69
CA TRP A 191 -0.60 -11.67 -11.02
C TRP A 191 -0.14 -13.06 -11.42
N GLN A 192 0.50 -13.79 -10.51
CA GLN A 192 0.96 -15.16 -10.77
C GLN A 192 -0.23 -16.09 -11.00
N TYR A 193 -1.32 -15.95 -10.24
CA TYR A 193 -2.56 -16.70 -10.48
C TYR A 193 -3.17 -16.36 -11.85
N ALA A 194 -3.30 -15.08 -12.18
CA ALA A 194 -3.84 -14.63 -13.46
C ALA A 194 -3.02 -15.17 -14.65
N LYS A 195 -1.69 -15.05 -14.59
CA LYS A 195 -0.78 -15.57 -15.61
C LYS A 195 -0.85 -17.09 -15.73
N ARG A 196 -0.90 -17.81 -14.61
CA ARG A 196 -1.05 -19.27 -14.61
C ARG A 196 -2.35 -19.70 -15.29
N ALA A 197 -3.42 -18.91 -15.10
CA ALA A 197 -4.71 -19.08 -15.77
C ALA A 197 -4.74 -18.57 -17.23
N GLY A 198 -3.62 -18.05 -17.75
CA GLY A 198 -3.46 -17.61 -19.13
C GLY A 198 -4.02 -16.22 -19.42
N TYR A 199 -4.18 -15.36 -18.42
CA TYR A 199 -4.57 -13.96 -18.59
C TYR A 199 -3.33 -13.07 -18.75
N ARG A 200 -3.43 -12.10 -19.65
CA ARG A 200 -2.57 -10.92 -19.62
C ARG A 200 -2.93 -10.08 -18.39
N THR A 201 -1.92 -9.51 -17.74
CA THR A 201 -2.07 -8.78 -16.49
C THR A 201 -1.89 -7.28 -16.69
N VAL A 202 -2.87 -6.50 -16.21
CA VAL A 202 -2.85 -5.04 -16.25
C VAL A 202 -3.00 -4.51 -14.83
N PHE A 203 -2.14 -3.57 -14.46
CA PHE A 203 -2.30 -2.77 -13.24
C PHE A 203 -2.52 -1.30 -13.60
N ILE A 204 -3.57 -0.71 -13.04
CA ILE A 204 -3.87 0.71 -13.18
C ILE A 204 -3.87 1.31 -11.79
N ASP A 205 -3.01 2.30 -11.55
CA ASP A 205 -2.82 2.91 -10.25
C ASP A 205 -3.16 4.40 -10.30
N ALA A 206 -4.40 4.73 -9.93
CA ALA A 206 -4.94 6.08 -9.88
C ALA A 206 -4.62 6.81 -8.56
N GLN A 207 -4.08 6.10 -7.55
CA GLN A 207 -3.67 6.72 -6.27
C GLN A 207 -2.28 7.36 -6.35
N ALA A 208 -1.53 7.12 -7.43
CA ALA A 208 -0.08 7.31 -7.45
C ALA A 208 0.38 8.74 -7.75
N GLY A 209 -0.56 9.69 -7.84
CA GLY A 209 -0.30 11.07 -8.30
C GLY A 209 0.76 11.81 -7.50
N PHE A 210 0.92 11.49 -6.21
CA PHE A 210 1.92 12.10 -5.34
C PHE A 210 3.34 11.50 -5.50
N VAL A 211 3.50 10.42 -6.27
CA VAL A 211 4.77 9.74 -6.44
C VAL A 211 5.51 10.31 -7.65
N THR A 212 6.28 11.37 -7.42
CA THR A 212 7.01 12.10 -8.49
C THR A 212 8.39 11.53 -8.81
N VAL A 213 8.90 10.59 -8.01
CA VAL A 213 10.23 9.98 -8.21
C VAL A 213 10.11 8.81 -9.18
N TYR A 214 10.93 8.81 -10.23
CA TYR A 214 11.01 7.72 -11.21
C TYR A 214 11.39 6.40 -10.52
N GLY A 215 10.69 5.32 -10.87
CA GLY A 215 10.90 4.00 -10.27
C GLY A 215 10.34 3.82 -8.85
N LYS A 216 9.88 4.89 -8.18
CA LYS A 216 9.17 4.76 -6.91
C LYS A 216 7.76 4.25 -7.17
N LEU A 217 7.43 3.16 -6.49
CA LEU A 217 6.12 2.51 -6.49
C LEU A 217 5.46 2.69 -5.13
N GLN A 218 4.14 2.64 -5.08
CA GLN A 218 3.38 2.73 -3.85
C GLN A 218 2.76 1.39 -3.44
N ASN A 219 1.98 1.40 -2.36
CA ASN A 219 1.29 0.23 -1.86
C ASN A 219 2.19 -0.97 -1.55
N TYR A 220 3.46 -0.73 -1.19
CA TYR A 220 4.51 -1.75 -1.03
C TYR A 220 4.79 -2.59 -2.28
N MET A 221 4.40 -2.13 -3.46
CA MET A 221 4.80 -2.75 -4.71
C MET A 221 6.32 -2.63 -4.87
N THR A 222 6.95 -3.73 -5.24
CA THR A 222 8.40 -3.78 -5.48
C THR A 222 8.68 -3.78 -6.98
N PRO A 223 9.85 -3.32 -7.44
CA PRO A 223 10.23 -3.45 -8.85
C PRO A 223 10.18 -4.90 -9.37
N ALA A 224 10.56 -5.86 -8.51
CA ALA A 224 10.51 -7.28 -8.82
C ALA A 224 9.08 -7.81 -9.00
N GLU A 225 8.09 -7.20 -8.34
CA GLU A 225 6.69 -7.49 -8.61
C GLU A 225 6.23 -6.78 -9.88
N ALA A 226 6.52 -5.50 -10.03
CA ALA A 226 6.04 -4.68 -11.15
C ALA A 226 6.49 -5.23 -12.51
N ILE A 227 7.72 -5.76 -12.62
CA ILE A 227 8.22 -6.39 -13.86
C ILE A 227 7.45 -7.66 -14.24
N THR A 228 6.71 -8.27 -13.31
CA THR A 228 5.86 -9.43 -13.60
C THR A 228 4.49 -9.04 -14.13
N ILE A 229 4.14 -7.75 -14.16
CA ILE A 229 2.87 -7.24 -14.67
C ILE A 229 3.07 -6.87 -16.15
N ASP A 230 2.19 -7.33 -17.04
CA ASP A 230 2.39 -7.14 -18.48
C ASP A 230 2.18 -5.69 -18.93
N GLN A 231 1.26 -4.96 -18.31
CA GLN A 231 1.05 -3.52 -18.51
C GLN A 231 0.80 -2.80 -17.18
N PHE A 232 1.46 -1.68 -16.97
CA PHE A 232 1.33 -0.87 -15.77
C PHE A 232 1.08 0.60 -16.13
N TYR A 233 -0.13 1.07 -15.85
CA TYR A 233 -0.53 2.47 -15.92
C TYR A 233 -0.43 3.11 -14.55
N LYS A 234 0.45 4.10 -14.41
CA LYS A 234 0.54 4.93 -13.21
C LYS A 234 0.01 6.31 -13.57
N LEU A 235 -1.14 6.70 -13.01
CA LEU A 235 -1.67 8.03 -13.23
C LEU A 235 -0.93 9.02 -12.34
N ASP A 236 -0.53 10.15 -12.93
CA ASP A 236 0.22 11.19 -12.25
C ASP A 236 -0.66 12.42 -11.94
N ASN A 237 -0.04 13.44 -11.36
CA ASN A 237 -0.71 14.68 -10.97
C ASN A 237 -0.99 15.65 -12.14
N ALA A 238 -0.71 15.28 -13.39
CA ALA A 238 -1.17 16.06 -14.53
C ALA A 238 -2.70 15.95 -14.72
N ILE A 239 -3.31 14.89 -14.19
CA ILE A 239 -4.75 14.68 -14.16
C ILE A 239 -5.30 15.28 -12.85
N ARG A 240 -6.40 16.05 -12.93
CA ARG A 240 -7.06 16.60 -11.75
C ARG A 240 -7.57 15.45 -10.87
N THR A 241 -7.51 15.60 -9.54
CA THR A 241 -7.90 14.54 -8.59
C THR A 241 -9.27 13.93 -8.90
N HIS A 242 -10.27 14.76 -9.19
CA HIS A 242 -11.62 14.28 -9.52
C HIS A 242 -11.77 13.61 -10.89
N ASP A 243 -10.77 13.68 -11.78
CA ASP A 243 -10.78 13.08 -13.11
C ASP A 243 -10.01 11.75 -13.16
N LEU A 244 -9.21 11.43 -12.12
CA LEU A 244 -8.35 10.25 -12.07
C LEU A 244 -9.15 8.95 -12.28
N ASP A 245 -10.30 8.82 -11.63
CA ASP A 245 -11.12 7.62 -11.75
C ASP A 245 -11.83 7.52 -13.11
N ASP A 246 -12.11 8.65 -13.77
CA ASP A 246 -12.63 8.66 -15.13
C ASP A 246 -11.59 8.20 -16.15
N GLU A 247 -10.32 8.59 -15.95
CA GLU A 247 -9.21 8.13 -16.78
C GLU A 247 -8.90 6.65 -16.53
N LEU A 248 -8.97 6.19 -15.27
CA LEU A 248 -8.89 4.77 -14.95
C LEU A 248 -9.98 3.99 -15.71
N VAL A 249 -11.23 4.47 -15.75
CA VAL A 249 -12.30 3.82 -16.53
C VAL A 249 -12.00 3.82 -18.02
N ASN A 250 -11.45 4.90 -18.59
CA ASN A 250 -11.02 4.92 -20.00
C ASN A 250 -10.03 3.79 -20.29
N ILE A 251 -9.03 3.63 -19.42
CA ILE A 251 -8.00 2.60 -19.58
C ILE A 251 -8.61 1.20 -19.42
N VAL A 252 -9.47 0.97 -18.42
CA VAL A 252 -10.16 -0.32 -18.24
C VAL A 252 -10.95 -0.69 -19.51
N LEU A 253 -11.77 0.22 -20.04
CA LEU A 253 -12.57 -0.01 -21.24
C LEU A 253 -11.70 -0.31 -22.46
N LYS A 254 -10.61 0.45 -22.63
CA LYS A 254 -9.63 0.23 -23.69
C LYS A 254 -9.00 -1.16 -23.59
N GLU A 255 -8.50 -1.54 -22.42
CA GLU A 255 -7.83 -2.83 -22.19
C GLU A 255 -8.79 -4.01 -22.36
N MET A 256 -10.05 -3.85 -21.96
CA MET A 256 -11.09 -4.85 -22.22
C MET A 256 -11.42 -5.02 -23.70
N SER A 257 -11.20 -4.00 -24.54
CA SER A 257 -11.52 -4.04 -25.98
C SER A 257 -10.46 -4.73 -26.86
N VAL A 258 -9.25 -5.00 -26.32
CA VAL A 258 -8.13 -5.61 -27.09
C VAL A 258 -8.46 -7.03 -27.58
N GLY A 259 -9.39 -7.72 -26.91
CA GLY A 259 -9.96 -9.00 -27.34
C GLY A 259 -9.26 -10.25 -26.78
N ASP A 260 -8.08 -10.10 -26.18
CA ASP A 260 -7.42 -11.18 -25.46
C ASP A 260 -8.00 -11.38 -24.04
N SER A 261 -7.63 -12.49 -23.38
CA SER A 261 -8.03 -12.71 -21.99
C SER A 261 -7.23 -11.80 -21.07
N VAL A 262 -7.89 -10.93 -20.31
CA VAL A 262 -7.22 -9.92 -19.48
C VAL A 262 -7.70 -9.94 -18.03
N PHE A 263 -6.73 -9.91 -17.10
CA PHE A 263 -6.96 -9.62 -15.69
C PHE A 263 -6.48 -8.20 -15.42
N ILE A 264 -7.42 -7.32 -15.04
CA ILE A 264 -7.17 -5.93 -14.75
C ILE A 264 -7.34 -5.72 -13.24
N TYR A 265 -6.28 -5.33 -12.55
CA TYR A 265 -6.40 -4.76 -11.21
C TYR A 265 -6.39 -3.24 -11.37
N ALA A 266 -7.50 -2.61 -11.04
CA ALA A 266 -7.68 -1.17 -11.15
C ALA A 266 -7.82 -0.58 -9.74
N ASN A 267 -6.82 0.19 -9.32
CA ASN A 267 -6.74 0.81 -8.00
C ASN A 267 -7.14 2.29 -8.12
N LYS A 268 -8.34 2.63 -7.64
CA LYS A 268 -8.95 3.96 -7.78
C LYS A 268 -8.41 4.96 -6.77
N ASN A 269 -8.54 6.25 -7.13
CA ASN A 269 -8.34 7.35 -6.19
C ASN A 269 -9.51 7.49 -5.20
N GLY A 270 -10.73 7.12 -5.61
CA GLY A 270 -11.89 6.97 -4.74
C GLY A 270 -12.28 8.23 -3.98
N ALA A 271 -12.70 8.08 -2.72
CA ALA A 271 -13.08 9.19 -1.84
C ALA A 271 -12.00 9.47 -0.79
N HIS A 272 -10.73 9.47 -1.19
CA HIS A 272 -9.60 9.80 -0.34
C HIS A 272 -9.68 11.26 0.18
N PHE A 273 -9.20 11.51 1.40
CA PHE A 273 -9.12 12.85 1.96
C PHE A 273 -8.02 13.69 1.25
N PRO A 274 -8.22 14.99 0.99
CA PRO A 274 -9.39 15.81 1.32
C PRO A 274 -10.57 15.61 0.35
N TYR A 275 -11.76 15.39 0.91
CA TYR A 275 -12.95 15.04 0.11
C TYR A 275 -13.43 16.15 -0.83
N SER A 276 -13.08 17.41 -0.53
CA SER A 276 -13.37 18.56 -1.39
C SER A 276 -12.81 18.40 -2.81
N ASP A 277 -11.70 17.66 -2.94
CA ASP A 277 -10.98 17.52 -4.20
C ASP A 277 -11.49 16.31 -5.00
N GLY A 278 -12.34 15.47 -4.38
CA GLY A 278 -12.89 14.24 -4.97
C GLY A 278 -14.05 14.47 -5.95
N SER A 279 -14.44 15.72 -6.21
CA SER A 279 -15.50 16.07 -7.17
C SER A 279 -15.37 17.53 -7.65
N PRO A 280 -16.01 17.92 -8.78
CA PRO A 280 -16.07 19.31 -9.20
C PRO A 280 -16.79 20.21 -8.19
N ALA A 281 -16.41 21.48 -8.13
CA ALA A 281 -16.95 22.43 -7.15
C ALA A 281 -18.48 22.60 -7.31
N GLU A 282 -18.94 22.65 -8.55
CA GLU A 282 -20.33 22.78 -8.98
C GLU A 282 -21.18 21.52 -8.78
N PHE A 283 -20.56 20.36 -8.52
CA PHE A 283 -21.29 19.12 -8.33
C PHE A 283 -22.04 19.13 -7.00
N ALA A 284 -23.38 19.08 -7.01
CA ALA A 284 -24.18 19.14 -5.80
C ALA A 284 -24.50 17.75 -5.25
N SER A 285 -24.42 17.60 -3.93
CA SER A 285 -24.93 16.44 -3.20
C SER A 285 -25.30 16.87 -1.79
N ASP A 286 -26.55 16.66 -1.41
CA ASP A 286 -27.07 17.03 -0.08
C ASP A 286 -27.05 15.84 0.90
N ALA A 287 -26.38 14.75 0.53
CA ALA A 287 -26.32 13.54 1.33
C ALA A 287 -25.33 13.73 2.49
N GLY A 288 -25.75 13.55 3.75
CA GLY A 288 -24.88 13.60 4.92
C GLY A 288 -25.32 14.66 5.95
N THR A 289 -25.05 14.38 7.23
CA THR A 289 -25.57 15.18 8.36
C THR A 289 -24.63 16.27 8.86
N SER A 290 -23.38 16.28 8.40
CA SER A 290 -22.37 17.31 8.71
C SER A 290 -21.64 17.74 7.44
N GLU A 291 -20.97 18.89 7.46
CA GLU A 291 -20.21 19.40 6.31
C GLU A 291 -19.16 18.40 5.80
N THR A 292 -18.46 17.72 6.71
CA THR A 292 -17.49 16.67 6.35
C THR A 292 -18.17 15.47 5.69
N LEU A 293 -19.32 15.02 6.23
CA LEU A 293 -20.06 13.90 5.66
C LEU A 293 -20.69 14.26 4.32
N GLN A 294 -21.13 15.50 4.13
CA GLN A 294 -21.61 16.01 2.86
C GLN A 294 -20.51 16.04 1.81
N SER A 295 -19.33 16.56 2.17
CA SER A 295 -18.15 16.55 1.30
C SER A 295 -17.75 15.11 0.92
N TYR A 296 -17.76 14.19 1.89
CA TYR A 296 -17.48 12.79 1.65
C TYR A 296 -18.53 12.14 0.74
N ALA A 297 -19.82 12.30 1.02
CA ALA A 297 -20.88 11.73 0.20
C ALA A 297 -20.87 12.28 -1.24
N LYS A 298 -20.53 13.57 -1.39
CA LYS A 298 -20.33 14.21 -2.69
C LYS A 298 -19.17 13.55 -3.45
N ALA A 299 -18.05 13.28 -2.77
CA ALA A 299 -16.93 12.54 -3.35
C ALA A 299 -17.34 11.10 -3.74
N VAL A 300 -18.00 10.34 -2.85
CA VAL A 300 -18.51 8.99 -3.16
C VAL A 300 -19.46 9.01 -4.36
N ARG A 301 -20.38 9.97 -4.43
CA ARG A 301 -21.31 10.09 -5.56
C ARG A 301 -20.56 10.38 -6.88
N TRP A 302 -19.49 11.15 -6.84
CA TRP A 302 -18.71 11.47 -8.02
C TRP A 302 -17.79 10.32 -8.45
N SER A 303 -16.98 9.80 -7.51
CA SER A 303 -15.92 8.84 -7.77
C SER A 303 -16.42 7.40 -7.80
N THR A 304 -17.47 7.07 -7.05
CA THR A 304 -18.03 5.71 -6.93
C THR A 304 -19.31 5.57 -7.76
N ASP A 305 -20.39 6.27 -7.39
CA ASP A 305 -21.71 6.07 -8.03
C ASP A 305 -21.66 6.28 -9.55
N ARG A 306 -21.25 7.48 -9.95
CA ARG A 306 -21.18 7.87 -11.37
C ARG A 306 -20.14 7.04 -12.12
N THR A 307 -18.92 6.94 -11.60
CA THR A 307 -17.83 6.29 -12.33
C THR A 307 -18.04 4.79 -12.51
N LEU A 308 -18.52 4.09 -11.47
CA LEU A 308 -18.86 2.67 -11.59
C LEU A 308 -20.04 2.47 -12.55
N SER A 309 -21.06 3.31 -12.48
CA SER A 309 -22.20 3.25 -13.40
C SER A 309 -21.74 3.43 -14.86
N ARG A 310 -20.82 4.37 -15.10
CA ARG A 310 -20.18 4.58 -16.40
C ARG A 310 -19.41 3.36 -16.88
N LEU A 311 -18.64 2.69 -16.01
CA LEU A 311 -17.93 1.46 -16.37
C LEU A 311 -18.91 0.31 -16.67
N ILE A 312 -19.94 0.15 -15.84
CA ILE A 312 -20.99 -0.87 -16.00
C ILE A 312 -21.70 -0.70 -17.34
N ASP A 313 -22.00 0.53 -17.75
CA ASP A 313 -22.70 0.80 -19.00
C ASP A 313 -21.79 0.79 -20.23
N GLY A 314 -20.52 1.17 -20.06
CA GLY A 314 -19.56 1.29 -21.16
C GLY A 314 -18.90 -0.01 -21.59
N ALA A 315 -18.88 -1.04 -20.73
CA ALA A 315 -18.22 -2.31 -21.01
C ALA A 315 -19.19 -3.40 -21.48
N ASP A 316 -18.70 -4.32 -22.31
CA ASP A 316 -19.38 -5.58 -22.63
C ASP A 316 -19.11 -6.63 -21.54
N TRP A 317 -20.16 -7.01 -20.82
CA TRP A 317 -20.12 -7.98 -19.73
C TRP A 317 -20.58 -9.39 -20.13
N GLY A 318 -20.84 -9.64 -21.42
CA GLY A 318 -21.27 -10.97 -21.89
C GLY A 318 -20.26 -12.08 -21.63
N ASP A 319 -18.97 -11.73 -21.61
CA ASP A 319 -17.83 -12.61 -21.29
C ASP A 319 -16.82 -11.89 -20.38
N ALA A 320 -17.31 -11.12 -19.42
CA ALA A 320 -16.48 -10.41 -18.46
C ALA A 320 -17.13 -10.35 -17.08
N THR A 321 -16.31 -10.16 -16.05
CA THR A 321 -16.79 -9.96 -14.68
C THR A 321 -15.96 -8.90 -13.97
N MET A 322 -16.58 -8.20 -13.03
CA MET A 322 -15.94 -7.24 -12.15
C MET A 322 -16.17 -7.62 -10.70
N ILE A 323 -15.10 -7.65 -9.93
CA ILE A 323 -15.12 -7.73 -8.47
C ILE A 323 -14.79 -6.34 -7.96
N TYR A 324 -15.72 -5.74 -7.22
CA TYR A 324 -15.56 -4.43 -6.61
C TYR A 324 -15.39 -4.58 -5.10
N THR A 325 -14.41 -3.88 -4.53
CA THR A 325 -14.23 -3.73 -3.08
C THR A 325 -13.63 -2.37 -2.79
N SER A 326 -13.80 -1.85 -1.58
CA SER A 326 -12.91 -0.80 -1.08
C SER A 326 -11.71 -1.43 -0.38
N ASP A 327 -10.59 -0.73 -0.36
CA ASP A 327 -9.40 -1.10 0.37
C ASP A 327 -9.57 -0.92 1.90
N HIS A 328 -10.30 0.11 2.33
CA HIS A 328 -10.73 0.36 3.70
C HIS A 328 -11.89 1.37 3.77
N GLY A 329 -12.52 1.46 4.96
CA GLY A 329 -13.51 2.50 5.25
C GLY A 329 -12.90 3.80 5.80
N GLN A 330 -13.74 4.63 6.40
CA GLN A 330 -13.34 5.94 6.93
C GLN A 330 -13.88 6.19 8.35
N ASN A 331 -13.07 6.81 9.20
CA ASN A 331 -13.52 7.33 10.49
C ASN A 331 -13.91 8.81 10.39
N PHE A 332 -15.06 9.16 10.95
CA PHE A 332 -15.51 10.55 11.09
C PHE A 332 -15.71 10.96 12.55
N SER A 333 -15.40 10.09 13.51
CA SER A 333 -15.48 10.39 14.93
C SER A 333 -14.20 11.09 15.38
N VAL A 334 -14.32 12.33 15.88
CA VAL A 334 -13.18 13.07 16.42
C VAL A 334 -12.58 12.32 17.62
N GLY A 335 -11.26 12.11 17.60
CA GLY A 335 -10.53 11.55 18.75
C GLY A 335 -10.62 10.03 18.95
N ARG A 336 -11.12 9.28 17.96
CA ARG A 336 -11.09 7.80 17.97
C ARG A 336 -10.33 7.31 16.74
N LEU A 337 -9.42 6.36 16.92
CA LEU A 337 -8.80 5.63 15.81
C LEU A 337 -9.79 4.60 15.25
N THR A 338 -9.73 4.34 13.95
CA THR A 338 -10.42 3.25 13.26
C THR A 338 -9.89 1.89 13.67
#